data_AF-A0A252E4P4-F1
#
_entry.id   AF-A0A252E4P4-F1
#
_cell.length_a   1.000
_cell.length_b   1.000
_cell.length_c   1.000
_cell.angle_alpha   90.00
_cell.angle_beta   90.00
_cell.angle_gamma   90.00
#
_symmetry.space_group_name_H-M   'P 1'
#
loop_
_entity.id
_entity.type
_entity.pdbx_description
1 polymer ?
#
loop_
_entity_poly.entity_id
_entity_poly.type
_entity_poly.pdbx_seq_one_letter_code
_entity_poly.pdbx_strand_id
1 'polypeptide(L)' 'MNPTNEQTQRLYRLCYRLTNIIYPGWQYRNIELVRIDGRTRKLYVLAGENLDFEIKPTGGYEP' A
#
# COMPACT_ATOMS: atom_id res chain seq x y z
N MET A 1 -14.08 -3.71 -10.33
CA MET A 1 -14.16 -4.38 -9.02
C MET A 1 -13.62 -3.41 -7.98
N ASN A 2 -14.27 -3.27 -6.84
CA ASN A 2 -13.90 -2.29 -5.82
C ASN A 2 -13.08 -2.94 -4.70
N PRO A 3 -12.07 -2.25 -4.13
CA PRO A 3 -11.40 -2.71 -2.93
C PRO A 3 -12.38 -2.77 -1.75
N THR A 4 -12.10 -3.62 -0.76
CA THR A 4 -12.87 -3.63 0.49
C THR A 4 -12.62 -2.34 1.28
N ASN A 5 -13.49 -2.06 2.26
CA ASN A 5 -13.31 -0.92 3.16
C ASN A 5 -11.99 -1.05 3.93
N GLU A 6 -11.66 -2.26 4.37
CA GLU A 6 -10.41 -2.58 5.08
C GLU A 6 -9.20 -2.30 4.20
N GLN A 7 -9.22 -2.74 2.93
CA GLN A 7 -8.15 -2.46 1.97
C GLN A 7 -7.98 -0.96 1.73
N THR A 8 -9.09 -0.23 1.62
CA THR A 8 -9.07 1.22 1.34
C THR A 8 -8.52 2.00 2.54
N GLN A 9 -8.96 1.69 3.75
CA GLN A 9 -8.42 2.30 4.97
C GLN A 9 -6.93 1.98 5.15
N ARG A 10 -6.52 0.75 4.84
CA ARG A 10 -5.12 0.33 4.95
C ARG A 10 -4.25 1.03 3.90
N LEU A 11 -4.72 1.13 2.67
CA LEU A 11 -4.06 1.86 1.60
C LEU A 11 -3.83 3.32 2.01
N TYR A 12 -4.86 4.01 2.51
CA TYR A 12 -4.71 5.39 2.98
C TYR A 12 -3.60 5.53 4.04
N ARG A 13 -3.60 4.67 5.07
CA ARG A 13 -2.57 4.67 6.12
C ARG A 13 -1.18 4.32 5.61
N LEU A 14 -1.08 3.52 4.55
CA LEU A 14 0.19 3.19 3.92
C LEU A 14 0.71 4.38 3.12
N CYS A 15 -0.12 4.97 2.26
CA CYS A 15 0.25 6.16 1.49
C CYS A 15 0.69 7.29 2.42
N TYR A 16 -0.09 7.57 3.47
CA TYR A 16 0.27 8.57 4.49
C TYR A 16 1.65 8.30 5.11
N ARG A 17 2.02 7.03 5.32
CA ARG A 17 3.33 6.66 5.87
C ARG A 17 4.48 6.78 4.89
N LEU A 18 4.24 6.49 3.62
CA LEU A 18 5.26 6.57 2.58
C LEU A 18 5.56 8.03 2.19
N THR A 19 4.55 8.90 2.22
CA THR A 19 4.68 10.29 1.74
C THR A 19 4.95 11.31 2.85
N ASN A 20 5.06 10.89 4.12
CA ASN A 20 5.37 11.79 5.22
C ASN A 20 6.66 11.39 5.95
N ILE A 21 7.37 12.38 6.48
CA ILE A 21 8.47 12.18 7.41
C ILE A 21 7.86 11.96 8.79
N ILE A 22 7.70 10.69 9.19
CA ILE A 22 7.08 10.33 10.48
C ILE A 22 8.13 10.19 11.57
N TYR A 23 9.36 9.81 11.21
CA TYR A 23 10.47 9.64 12.14
C TYR A 23 11.76 10.24 11.57
N PRO A 24 12.67 10.73 12.42
CA PRO A 24 14.01 11.10 11.99
C PRO A 24 14.68 9.92 11.26
N GLY A 25 15.16 10.15 10.03
CA GLY A 25 15.77 9.12 9.19
C GLY A 25 14.79 8.31 8.32
N TRP A 26 13.48 8.53 8.44
CA TRP A 26 12.51 7.94 7.52
C TRP A 26 12.55 8.67 6.18
N GLN A 27 12.88 7.95 5.10
CA GLN A 27 12.88 8.51 3.76
C GLN A 27 11.46 8.52 3.18
N TYR A 28 11.06 9.65 2.59
CA TYR A 28 9.86 9.69 1.78
C TYR A 28 10.05 8.77 0.56
N ARG A 29 8.99 8.07 0.17
CA ARG A 29 8.98 7.23 -1.03
C ARG A 29 7.87 7.68 -1.96
N ASN A 30 8.20 7.83 -3.24
CA ASN A 30 7.21 8.06 -4.29
C ASN A 30 6.35 6.81 -4.44
N ILE A 31 5.05 7.02 -4.61
CA ILE A 31 4.10 5.95 -4.92
C ILE A 31 3.99 5.88 -6.43
N GLU A 32 4.53 4.83 -7.02
CA GLU A 32 4.63 4.67 -8.48
C GLU A 32 3.41 3.95 -9.05
N LEU A 33 2.82 3.02 -8.29
CA LEU A 33 1.66 2.24 -8.73
C LEU A 33 0.78 1.81 -7.56
N VAL A 34 -0.54 1.89 -7.77
CA VAL A 34 -1.56 1.25 -6.93
C VAL A 34 -2.48 0.44 -7.82
N ARG A 35 -2.58 -0.87 -7.61
CA ARG A 35 -3.39 -1.76 -8.46
C ARG A 35 -4.10 -2.83 -7.64
N ILE A 36 -5.29 -3.21 -8.08
CA ILE A 36 -6.02 -4.38 -7.59
C ILE A 36 -5.91 -5.49 -8.64
N ASP A 37 -5.46 -6.68 -8.23
CA ASP A 37 -5.55 -7.87 -9.08
C ASP A 37 -6.99 -8.39 -9.11
N GLY A 38 -7.60 -8.42 -10.28
CA GLY A 38 -8.97 -8.89 -10.47
C GLY A 38 -9.17 -10.38 -10.18
N ARG A 39 -8.11 -11.21 -10.22
CA ARG A 39 -8.18 -12.65 -9.96
C ARG A 39 -8.09 -12.98 -8.46
N THR A 40 -7.17 -12.32 -7.75
CA THR A 40 -6.90 -12.60 -6.32
C THR A 40 -7.54 -11.60 -5.36
N ARG A 41 -8.01 -10.45 -5.88
CA ARG A 41 -8.51 -9.29 -5.11
C ARG A 41 -7.48 -8.67 -4.17
N LYS A 42 -6.20 -8.96 -4.36
CA LYS A 42 -5.11 -8.35 -3.61
C LYS A 42 -4.81 -6.95 -4.13
N LEU A 43 -4.46 -6.05 -3.23
CA LEU A 43 -4.07 -4.68 -3.56
C LEU A 43 -2.55 -4.57 -3.44
N TYR A 44 -1.92 -4.10 -4.51
CA TYR A 44 -0.47 -3.95 -4.62
C TYR A 44 -0.10 -2.47 -4.64
N VAL A 45 0.94 -2.11 -3.89
CA VAL A 45 1.54 -0.78 -3.90
C VAL A 45 3.02 -0.91 -4.23
N LEU A 46 3.43 -0.20 -5.28
CA LEU A 46 4.84 -0.02 -5.64
C LEU A 46 5.30 1.34 -5.14
N ALA A 47 6.37 1.36 -4.34
CA ALA A 47 6.94 2.60 -3.80
C ALA A 47 8.47 2.61 -3.97
N GLY A 48 8.98 3.54 -4.76
CA GLY A 48 10.37 3.52 -5.21
C GLY A 48 10.67 2.31 -6.10
N GLU A 49 11.86 1.72 -5.95
CA GLU A 49 12.35 0.65 -6.85
C GLU A 49 11.87 -0.76 -6.49
N ASN A 50 11.24 -0.96 -5.33
CA ASN A 50 10.83 -2.29 -4.86
C ASN A 50 9.31 -2.39 -4.62
N LEU A 51 8.77 -3.57 -4.92
CA LEU A 51 7.37 -3.90 -4.68
C LEU A 51 7.17 -4.06 -3.18
N ASP A 52 6.59 -3.04 -2.58
CA ASP A 52 6.79 -2.77 -1.15
C ASP A 52 5.69 -3.45 -0.31
N PHE A 53 4.45 -3.58 -0.81
CA PHE A 53 3.35 -4.14 -0.01
C PHE A 53 2.26 -4.88 -0.80
N GLU A 54 1.87 -6.06 -0.30
CA GLU A 54 0.65 -6.78 -0.68
C GLU A 54 -0.41 -6.67 0.44
N ILE A 55 -1.54 -6.01 0.16
CA ILE A 55 -2.68 -5.91 1.10
C ILE A 55 -3.72 -6.97 0.75
N LYS A 56 -3.87 -7.96 1.64
CA LYS A 56 -4.89 -9.00 1.55
C LYS A 56 -6.29 -8.39 1.69
N PRO A 57 -7.36 -9.05 1.20
CA PRO A 57 -8.74 -8.57 1.35
C PRO A 57 -9.18 -8.31 2.80
N THR A 58 -8.54 -8.99 3.76
CA THR A 58 -8.74 -8.81 5.21
C THR A 58 -8.03 -7.59 5.79
N GLY A 59 -7.25 -6.85 5.00
CA GLY A 59 -6.46 -5.69 5.44
C GLY A 59 -5.10 -6.03 6.06
N GLY A 60 -4.77 -7.32 6.22
CA GLY A 60 -3.41 -7.76 6.60
C GLY A 60 -2.41 -7.60 5.46
N TYR A 61 -1.13 -7.41 5.79
CA TYR A 61 -0.03 -7.39 4.82
C TYR A 61 1.17 -8.14 5.41
N GLU A 62 1.95 -8.76 4.53
CA GLU A 62 3.28 -9.27 4.85
C GLU A 62 4.32 -8.28 4.28
N PRO A 63 5.42 -8.02 5.02
CA PRO A 63 6.53 -7.20 4.52
C PRO A 63 7.32 -7.91 3.42
#